data_AF-A0A947A1P3-F1
#
_entry.id   AF-A0A947A1P3-F1
#
_cell.length_a   1.000
_cell.length_b   1.000
_cell.length_c   1.000
_cell.angle_alpha   90.00
_cell.angle_beta   90.00
_cell.angle_gamma   90.00
#
_symmetry.space_group_name_H-M   'P 1'
#
loop_
_entity.id
_entity.type
_entity.pdbx_description
1 polymer ?
#
loop_
_entity_poly.entity_id
_entity_poly.type
_entity_poly.pdbx_seq_one_letter_code
_entity_poly.pdbx_strand_id
1 'polypeptide(L)'
;MRKVLLYITILTTGLIFIGRLFYLQIVDTSLAIRSQDNAIKVVYDYPQRGYIYDRNGELMVSNQPSYDVMVIPRNLKPFDTTEFCNILNLTREDLEKKLDKARIYSPMLPSVVIPQLTKSEYAILQEKMRKYEGFYIQKRSLRDYQVDHSANVLGYIAEVNQKVINENPYYISGDLIGRAGVESQYEELLRGVKGVKHIQKDRFNRDIGPYKEGIYDTLPEKGKDITITIDNDLQDYGTRLMENKRGGIIALDPQSGEILALISAPTYDPAKLVGRSRSRNYWELYTDSIAKPLYDRGLLAEYPPGSPFKTLNALIGLQEGVVDTDDSFSCNHGYAYGRGRKLGCHAHKSPLSMIPG
;
A
#
# COMPACT_ATOMS: atom_id res chain seq x y z
N MET A 1 30.22 -46.41 53.21
CA MET A 1 30.40 -45.42 52.13
C MET A 1 29.62 -45.75 50.85
N ARG A 2 29.63 -47.00 50.33
CA ARG A 2 28.87 -47.38 49.11
C ARG A 2 27.35 -47.13 49.16
N LYS A 3 26.69 -47.35 50.30
CA LYS A 3 25.23 -47.12 50.45
C LYS A 3 24.85 -45.62 50.40
N VAL A 4 25.69 -44.76 50.96
CA VAL A 4 25.47 -43.30 50.99
C VAL A 4 25.67 -42.68 49.60
N LEU A 5 26.61 -43.22 48.83
CA LEU A 5 26.89 -42.78 47.47
C LEU A 5 25.62 -42.87 46.59
N LEU A 6 24.87 -43.96 46.71
CA LEU A 6 23.66 -44.23 45.92
C LEU A 6 22.53 -43.22 46.22
N TYR A 7 22.34 -42.87 47.50
CA TYR A 7 21.38 -41.83 47.88
C TYR A 7 21.79 -40.45 47.37
N ILE A 8 23.08 -40.13 47.40
CA ILE A 8 23.59 -38.85 46.89
C ILE A 8 23.38 -38.74 45.37
N THR A 9 23.63 -39.81 44.60
CA THR A 9 23.39 -39.80 43.14
C THR A 9 21.92 -39.63 42.81
N ILE A 10 21.01 -40.28 43.56
CA ILE A 10 19.56 -40.14 43.36
C ILE A 10 19.10 -38.72 43.69
N LEU A 11 19.58 -38.14 44.80
CA LEU A 11 19.21 -36.78 45.21
C LEU A 11 19.72 -35.73 44.21
N THR A 12 20.96 -35.87 43.75
CA THR A 12 21.54 -34.96 42.76
C THR A 12 20.86 -35.06 41.40
N THR A 13 20.60 -36.27 40.90
CA THR A 13 19.83 -36.44 39.65
C THR A 13 18.39 -35.92 39.78
N GLY A 14 17.73 -36.16 40.91
CA GLY A 14 16.41 -35.58 41.19
C GLY A 14 16.43 -34.06 41.18
N LEU A 15 17.43 -33.42 41.82
CA LEU A 15 17.58 -31.97 41.82
C LEU A 15 17.82 -31.41 40.42
N ILE A 16 18.63 -32.10 39.60
CA ILE A 16 18.88 -31.73 38.20
C ILE A 16 17.59 -31.80 37.39
N PHE A 17 16.77 -32.84 37.55
CA PHE A 17 15.49 -32.95 36.85
C PHE A 17 14.48 -31.89 37.30
N ILE A 18 14.38 -31.62 38.60
CA ILE A 18 13.52 -30.56 39.15
C ILE A 18 13.96 -29.19 38.61
N GLY A 19 15.26 -28.90 38.63
CA GLY A 19 15.81 -27.67 38.07
C GLY A 19 15.54 -27.55 36.57
N ARG A 20 15.66 -28.64 35.81
CA ARG A 20 15.33 -28.66 34.39
C ARG A 20 13.83 -28.47 34.13
N LEU A 21 12.96 -29.06 34.95
CA LEU A 21 11.51 -28.88 34.88
C LEU A 21 11.11 -27.43 35.19
N PHE A 22 11.68 -26.84 36.23
CA PHE A 22 11.48 -25.43 36.57
C PHE A 22 11.93 -24.50 35.43
N TYR A 23 13.11 -24.77 34.86
CA TYR A 23 13.60 -24.02 33.71
C TYR A 23 12.63 -24.10 32.53
N LEU A 24 12.14 -25.30 32.19
CA LEU A 24 11.22 -25.49 31.07
C LEU A 24 9.79 -24.97 31.32
N GLN A 25 9.36 -24.83 32.58
CA GLN A 25 8.01 -24.34 32.91
C GLN A 25 7.95 -22.83 33.16
N ILE A 26 8.99 -22.24 33.76
CA ILE A 26 8.98 -20.84 34.21
C ILE A 26 9.90 -19.95 33.37
N VAL A 27 11.10 -20.44 32.99
CA VAL A 27 12.10 -19.61 32.30
C VAL A 27 11.95 -19.69 30.79
N ASP A 28 11.83 -20.89 30.24
CA ASP A 28 11.77 -21.17 28.81
C ASP A 28 10.42 -21.79 28.43
N THR A 29 9.40 -20.95 28.36
CA THR A 29 8.04 -21.33 27.95
C THR A 29 7.90 -21.57 26.44
N SER A 30 9.00 -21.47 25.66
CA SER A 30 8.99 -21.58 24.20
C SER A 30 8.40 -22.91 23.69
N LEU A 31 8.57 -24.02 24.42
CA LEU A 31 8.01 -25.33 24.09
C LEU A 31 6.50 -25.42 24.34
N ALA A 32 6.00 -24.79 25.41
CA ALA A 32 4.57 -24.70 25.67
C ALA A 32 3.86 -23.82 24.63
N ILE A 33 4.51 -22.73 24.20
CA ILE A 33 4.06 -21.86 23.12
C ILE A 33 4.01 -22.64 21.79
N ARG A 34 5.07 -23.37 21.43
CA ARG A 34 5.11 -24.19 20.20
C ARG A 34 4.09 -25.34 20.19
N SER A 35 3.76 -25.90 21.35
CA SER A 35 2.68 -26.89 21.49
C SER A 35 1.29 -26.26 21.33
N GLN A 36 1.11 -25.02 21.77
CA GLN A 36 -0.14 -24.26 21.61
C GLN A 36 -0.30 -23.75 20.17
N ASP A 37 0.78 -23.39 19.49
CA ASP A 37 0.78 -22.90 18.10
C ASP A 37 0.12 -23.88 17.11
N ASN A 38 0.27 -25.19 17.33
CA ASN A 38 -0.37 -26.19 16.46
C ASN A 38 -1.87 -26.36 16.74
N ALA A 39 -2.33 -25.96 17.93
CA ALA A 39 -3.70 -26.13 18.39
C ALA A 39 -4.53 -24.84 18.27
N ILE A 40 -3.90 -23.70 17.95
CA ILE A 40 -4.55 -22.39 17.85
C ILE A 40 -4.42 -21.87 16.41
N LYS A 41 -5.54 -21.64 15.75
CA LYS A 41 -5.62 -20.98 14.45
C LYS A 41 -5.96 -19.51 14.65
N VAL A 42 -5.07 -18.65 14.20
CA VAL A 42 -5.30 -17.21 14.16
C VAL A 42 -6.08 -16.85 12.90
N VAL A 43 -7.22 -16.19 13.05
CA VAL A 43 -8.03 -15.66 11.95
C VAL A 43 -8.10 -14.14 12.09
N TYR A 44 -7.66 -13.43 11.06
CA TYR A 44 -7.69 -11.97 11.03
C TYR A 44 -9.05 -11.46 10.55
N ASP A 45 -9.58 -10.48 11.28
CA ASP A 45 -10.71 -9.66 10.87
C ASP A 45 -10.17 -8.32 10.38
N TYR A 46 -10.43 -7.99 9.11
CA TYR A 46 -9.80 -6.85 8.46
C TYR A 46 -10.69 -5.61 8.60
N PRO A 47 -10.18 -4.50 9.15
CA PRO A 47 -10.93 -3.26 9.24
C PRO A 47 -11.15 -2.66 7.85
N GLN A 48 -12.15 -1.78 7.75
CA GLN A 48 -12.27 -0.88 6.60
C GLN A 48 -11.18 0.19 6.69
N ARG A 49 -10.57 0.51 5.55
CA ARG A 49 -9.62 1.63 5.48
C ARG A 49 -10.35 2.96 5.65
N GLY A 50 -9.64 3.97 6.15
CA GLY A 50 -10.15 5.32 6.25
C GLY A 50 -10.52 5.91 4.88
N TYR A 51 -11.60 6.68 4.81
CA TYR A 51 -11.98 7.45 3.63
C TYR A 51 -11.05 8.64 3.43
N ILE A 52 -10.93 9.08 2.18
CA ILE A 52 -10.15 10.27 1.82
C ILE A 52 -11.11 11.29 1.23
N TYR A 53 -11.14 12.46 1.86
CA TYR A 53 -11.94 13.62 1.46
C TYR A 53 -11.05 14.75 0.95
N ASP A 54 -11.57 15.52 0.02
CA ASP A 54 -10.99 16.79 -0.39
C ASP A 54 -11.18 17.86 0.70
N ARG A 55 -10.62 19.06 0.48
CA ARG A 55 -10.69 20.16 1.45
C ARG A 55 -12.12 20.66 1.72
N ASN A 56 -13.03 20.45 0.78
CA ASN A 56 -14.43 20.87 0.85
C ASN A 56 -15.35 19.78 1.44
N GLY A 57 -14.79 18.60 1.77
CA GLY A 57 -15.52 17.46 2.31
C GLY A 57 -16.10 16.52 1.25
N GLU A 58 -15.74 16.68 -0.02
CA GLU A 58 -16.11 15.77 -1.10
C GLU A 58 -15.32 14.45 -0.99
N LEU A 59 -16.03 13.33 -1.12
CA LEU A 59 -15.44 12.00 -1.00
C LEU A 59 -14.67 11.64 -2.26
N MET A 60 -13.33 11.58 -2.17
CA MET A 60 -12.48 11.19 -3.30
C MET A 60 -12.21 9.69 -3.33
N VAL A 61 -12.00 9.08 -2.16
CA VAL A 61 -11.69 7.65 -2.05
C VAL A 61 -12.54 6.99 -0.98
N SER A 62 -13.39 6.08 -1.42
CA SER A 62 -14.27 5.28 -0.59
C SER A 62 -13.79 3.82 -0.53
N ASN A 63 -14.68 2.93 -0.10
CA ASN A 63 -14.42 1.51 0.00
C ASN A 63 -15.62 0.72 -0.55
N GLN A 64 -15.34 -0.34 -1.30
CA GLN A 64 -16.34 -1.30 -1.75
C GLN A 64 -16.07 -2.70 -1.18
N PRO A 65 -17.12 -3.47 -0.84
CA PRO A 65 -16.96 -4.86 -0.42
C PRO A 65 -16.31 -5.70 -1.52
N SER A 66 -15.36 -6.53 -1.13
CA SER A 66 -14.63 -7.43 -2.01
C SER A 66 -14.51 -8.79 -1.35
N TYR A 67 -14.36 -9.84 -2.15
CA TYR A 67 -14.35 -11.21 -1.64
C TYR A 67 -13.20 -12.00 -2.26
N ASP A 68 -12.35 -12.57 -1.42
CA ASP A 68 -11.28 -13.47 -1.86
C ASP A 68 -11.74 -14.92 -1.71
N VAL A 69 -11.50 -15.72 -2.75
CA VAL A 69 -11.66 -17.18 -2.69
C VAL A 69 -10.36 -17.77 -2.17
N MET A 70 -10.43 -18.28 -0.95
CA MET A 70 -9.33 -18.92 -0.26
C MET A 70 -9.40 -20.44 -0.42
N VAL A 71 -8.25 -21.10 -0.37
CA VAL A 71 -8.16 -22.56 -0.35
C VAL A 71 -7.25 -23.03 0.77
N ILE A 72 -7.62 -24.12 1.43
CA ILE A 72 -6.74 -24.90 2.30
C ILE A 72 -6.50 -26.23 1.59
N PRO A 73 -5.33 -26.46 0.96
CA PRO A 73 -5.14 -27.60 0.08
C PRO A 73 -5.39 -28.96 0.74
N ARG A 74 -5.08 -29.11 2.02
CA ARG A 74 -5.33 -30.33 2.80
C ARG A 74 -6.82 -30.66 2.97
N ASN A 75 -7.69 -29.66 2.89
CA ASN A 75 -9.14 -29.82 3.07
C ASN A 75 -9.88 -30.01 1.73
N LEU A 76 -9.18 -29.94 0.59
CA LEU A 76 -9.78 -30.11 -0.72
C LEU A 76 -10.28 -31.54 -0.92
N LYS A 77 -11.56 -31.67 -1.24
CA LYS A 77 -12.16 -32.91 -1.76
C LYS A 77 -12.34 -32.81 -3.28
N PRO A 78 -12.56 -33.93 -4.00
CA PRO A 78 -12.94 -33.87 -5.40
C PRO A 78 -14.18 -33.00 -5.61
N PHE A 79 -14.14 -32.08 -6.58
CA PHE A 79 -15.21 -31.15 -6.90
C PHE A 79 -15.33 -30.98 -8.42
N ASP A 80 -16.45 -30.43 -8.89
CA ASP A 80 -16.63 -30.10 -10.31
C ASP A 80 -15.78 -28.87 -10.68
N THR A 81 -14.61 -29.15 -11.27
CA THR A 81 -13.65 -28.14 -11.71
C THR A 81 -14.21 -27.27 -12.83
N THR A 82 -15.04 -27.84 -13.71
CA THR A 82 -15.59 -27.11 -14.87
C THR A 82 -16.64 -26.10 -14.41
N GLU A 83 -17.55 -26.51 -13.52
CA GLU A 83 -18.54 -25.59 -12.93
C GLU A 83 -17.84 -24.44 -12.18
N PHE A 84 -16.82 -24.76 -11.37
CA PHE A 84 -16.07 -23.77 -10.59
C PHE A 84 -15.33 -22.75 -11.48
N CYS A 85 -14.65 -23.23 -12.51
CA CYS A 85 -13.95 -22.39 -13.49
C CYS A 85 -14.90 -21.45 -14.23
N ASN A 86 -16.07 -21.95 -14.63
CA ASN A 86 -17.08 -21.15 -15.34
C ASN A 86 -17.67 -20.04 -14.45
N ILE A 87 -17.95 -20.32 -13.18
CA ILE A 87 -18.49 -19.31 -12.24
C ILE A 87 -17.52 -18.14 -12.06
N LEU A 88 -16.21 -18.43 -12.05
CA LEU A 88 -15.18 -17.47 -11.67
C LEU A 88 -14.40 -16.88 -12.86
N ASN A 89 -14.84 -17.21 -14.08
CA ASN A 89 -14.17 -16.85 -15.33
C ASN A 89 -12.67 -17.18 -15.27
N LEU A 90 -12.36 -18.42 -14.89
CA LEU A 90 -11.00 -18.93 -14.74
C LEU A 90 -10.78 -20.10 -15.70
N THR A 91 -9.59 -20.22 -16.26
CA THR A 91 -9.23 -21.42 -17.03
C THR A 91 -8.85 -22.56 -16.08
N ARG A 92 -9.04 -23.80 -16.53
CA ARG A 92 -8.61 -24.97 -15.76
C ARG A 92 -7.11 -24.95 -15.45
N GLU A 93 -6.31 -24.55 -16.44
CA GLU A 93 -4.85 -24.47 -16.29
C GLU A 93 -4.43 -23.42 -15.24
N ASP A 94 -5.09 -22.26 -15.22
CA ASP A 94 -4.83 -21.24 -14.19
C ASP A 94 -5.22 -21.71 -12.80
N LEU A 95 -6.34 -22.45 -12.68
CA LEU A 95 -6.75 -23.02 -11.40
C LEU A 95 -5.73 -24.04 -10.89
N GLU A 96 -5.30 -24.97 -11.74
CA GLU A 96 -4.31 -25.98 -11.38
C GLU A 96 -2.99 -25.34 -10.92
N LYS A 97 -2.47 -24.36 -11.68
CA LYS A 97 -1.28 -23.58 -11.28
C LYS A 97 -1.44 -22.92 -9.91
N LYS A 98 -2.60 -22.33 -9.63
CA LYS A 98 -2.88 -21.68 -8.34
C LYS A 98 -2.98 -22.68 -7.19
N LEU A 99 -3.63 -23.82 -7.41
CA LEU A 99 -3.74 -24.88 -6.41
C LEU A 99 -2.37 -25.52 -6.11
N ASP A 100 -1.54 -25.72 -7.14
CA ASP A 100 -0.19 -26.26 -6.96
C ASP A 100 0.71 -25.25 -6.23
N LYS A 101 0.63 -23.97 -6.57
CA LYS A 101 1.33 -22.92 -5.82
C LYS A 101 0.91 -22.89 -4.35
N ALA A 102 -0.39 -23.04 -4.06
CA ALA A 102 -0.90 -23.12 -2.69
C ALA A 102 -0.35 -24.36 -1.96
N ARG A 103 -0.31 -25.53 -2.61
CA ARG A 103 0.26 -26.77 -2.05
C ARG A 103 1.75 -26.64 -1.75
N ILE A 104 2.51 -26.02 -2.66
CA ILE A 104 3.95 -25.78 -2.50
C ILE A 104 4.20 -24.83 -1.32
N TYR A 105 3.40 -23.77 -1.19
CA TYR A 105 3.51 -22.84 -0.08
C TYR A 105 3.23 -23.53 1.26
N SER A 106 2.07 -24.18 1.40
CA SER A 106 1.78 -25.08 2.52
C SER A 106 0.47 -25.83 2.28
N PRO A 107 0.43 -27.15 2.54
CA PRO A 107 -0.82 -27.89 2.46
C PRO A 107 -1.83 -27.48 3.54
N MET A 108 -1.38 -26.89 4.66
CA MET A 108 -2.24 -26.61 5.82
C MET A 108 -2.63 -25.14 5.98
N LEU A 109 -1.87 -24.22 5.36
CA LEU A 109 -2.15 -22.78 5.46
C LEU A 109 -3.11 -22.35 4.34
N PRO A 110 -3.98 -21.37 4.61
CA PRO A 110 -4.84 -20.81 3.60
C PRO A 110 -4.03 -20.04 2.55
N SER A 111 -4.42 -20.16 1.29
CA SER A 111 -3.85 -19.41 0.17
C SER A 111 -4.95 -18.78 -0.67
N VAL A 112 -4.71 -17.59 -1.21
CA VAL A 112 -5.64 -16.91 -2.12
C VAL A 112 -5.61 -17.61 -3.48
N VAL A 113 -6.76 -18.10 -3.95
CA VAL A 113 -6.91 -18.66 -5.31
C VAL A 113 -7.39 -17.57 -6.26
N ILE A 114 -8.46 -16.86 -5.87
CA ILE A 114 -8.98 -15.75 -6.66
C ILE A 114 -9.14 -14.55 -5.73
N PRO A 115 -8.32 -13.51 -5.89
CA PRO A 115 -8.52 -12.28 -5.17
C PRO A 115 -9.69 -11.52 -5.77
N GLN A 116 -10.37 -10.74 -4.93
CA GLN A 116 -11.12 -9.56 -5.37
C GLN A 116 -12.30 -9.83 -6.31
N LEU A 117 -13.15 -10.78 -5.93
CA LEU A 117 -14.43 -11.00 -6.60
C LEU A 117 -15.38 -9.82 -6.42
N THR A 118 -16.11 -9.54 -7.49
CA THR A 118 -17.24 -8.61 -7.47
C THR A 118 -18.40 -9.17 -6.64
N LYS A 119 -19.30 -8.30 -6.19
CA LYS A 119 -20.49 -8.70 -5.43
C LYS A 119 -21.38 -9.70 -6.21
N SER A 120 -21.47 -9.57 -7.54
CA SER A 120 -22.24 -10.45 -8.41
C SER A 120 -21.60 -11.84 -8.54
N GLU A 121 -20.29 -11.91 -8.79
CA GLU A 121 -19.54 -13.18 -8.81
C GLU A 121 -19.62 -13.90 -7.45
N TYR A 122 -19.47 -13.13 -6.36
CA TYR A 122 -19.61 -13.63 -5.00
C TYR A 122 -20.99 -14.24 -4.75
N ALA A 123 -22.08 -13.58 -5.16
CA ALA A 123 -23.43 -14.07 -4.94
C ALA A 123 -23.65 -15.46 -5.59
N ILE A 124 -23.20 -15.63 -6.84
CA ILE A 124 -23.33 -16.90 -7.58
C ILE A 124 -22.49 -18.00 -6.91
N LEU A 125 -21.25 -17.68 -6.49
CA LEU A 125 -20.39 -18.66 -5.84
C LEU A 125 -20.94 -19.06 -4.46
N GLN A 126 -21.43 -18.09 -3.67
CA GLN A 126 -21.89 -18.30 -2.30
C GLN A 126 -23.03 -19.32 -2.20
N GLU A 127 -23.98 -19.30 -3.14
CA GLU A 127 -25.07 -20.29 -3.22
C GLU A 127 -24.56 -21.74 -3.37
N LYS A 128 -23.40 -21.89 -4.01
CA LYS A 128 -22.81 -23.19 -4.36
C LYS A 128 -21.64 -23.58 -3.46
N MET A 129 -21.25 -22.75 -2.49
CA MET A 129 -20.07 -23.00 -1.64
C MET A 129 -20.10 -24.34 -0.91
N ARG A 130 -21.28 -24.89 -0.61
CA ARG A 130 -21.44 -26.24 -0.02
C ARG A 130 -20.84 -27.35 -0.90
N LYS A 131 -20.73 -27.16 -2.21
CA LYS A 131 -20.14 -28.12 -3.15
C LYS A 131 -18.61 -28.09 -3.18
N TYR A 132 -17.98 -27.03 -2.68
CA TYR A 132 -16.55 -26.75 -2.83
C TYR A 132 -15.82 -26.85 -1.49
N GLU A 133 -15.82 -28.05 -0.89
CA GLU A 133 -15.10 -28.29 0.36
C GLU A 133 -13.59 -28.02 0.21
N GLY A 134 -13.03 -27.31 1.20
CA GLY A 134 -11.64 -26.84 1.18
C GLY A 134 -11.48 -25.42 0.65
N PHE A 135 -12.49 -24.88 -0.03
CA PHE A 135 -12.59 -23.46 -0.35
C PHE A 135 -13.43 -22.73 0.68
N TYR A 136 -13.08 -21.47 0.94
CA TYR A 136 -13.92 -20.57 1.72
C TYR A 136 -13.73 -19.14 1.24
N ILE A 137 -14.69 -18.28 1.58
CA ILE A 137 -14.66 -16.89 1.15
C ILE A 137 -14.18 -16.01 2.30
N GLN A 138 -13.16 -15.21 2.03
CA GLN A 138 -12.68 -14.18 2.95
C GLN A 138 -13.21 -12.82 2.50
N LYS A 139 -13.97 -12.16 3.37
CA LYS A 139 -14.42 -10.79 3.13
C LYS A 139 -13.23 -9.83 3.21
N ARG A 140 -13.12 -8.97 2.23
CA ARG A 140 -12.12 -7.89 2.11
C ARG A 140 -12.84 -6.58 1.79
N SER A 141 -12.06 -5.51 1.77
CA SER A 141 -12.46 -4.19 1.30
C SER A 141 -11.48 -3.76 0.22
N LEU A 142 -11.99 -3.28 -0.91
CA LEU A 142 -11.19 -2.61 -1.92
C LEU A 142 -11.44 -1.12 -1.89
N ARG A 143 -10.46 -0.36 -2.37
CA ARG A 143 -10.68 1.04 -2.67
C ARG A 143 -11.71 1.20 -3.78
N ASP A 144 -12.49 2.25 -3.66
CA ASP A 144 -13.41 2.69 -4.69
C ASP A 144 -13.21 4.19 -4.88
N TYR A 145 -12.51 4.54 -5.97
CA TYR A 145 -12.17 5.91 -6.29
C TYR A 145 -13.37 6.58 -6.94
N GLN A 146 -13.83 7.69 -6.36
CA GLN A 146 -14.98 8.44 -6.88
C GLN A 146 -14.57 9.45 -7.97
N VAL A 147 -13.28 9.46 -8.32
CA VAL A 147 -12.65 10.34 -9.31
C VAL A 147 -11.79 9.51 -10.27
N ASP A 148 -11.67 9.96 -11.51
CA ASP A 148 -10.84 9.36 -12.56
C ASP A 148 -9.49 10.09 -12.75
N HIS A 149 -9.21 11.10 -11.91
CA HIS A 149 -7.97 11.86 -11.87
C HIS A 149 -7.22 11.67 -10.53
N SER A 150 -6.24 12.54 -10.24
CA SER A 150 -5.49 12.55 -8.96
C SER A 150 -4.71 11.29 -8.60
N ALA A 151 -4.48 10.37 -9.53
CA ALA A 151 -3.81 9.11 -9.21
C ALA A 151 -2.37 9.28 -8.65
N ASN A 152 -1.67 10.35 -9.04
CA ASN A 152 -0.36 10.71 -8.49
C ASN A 152 -0.46 11.16 -7.02
N VAL A 153 -1.51 11.91 -6.68
CA VAL A 153 -1.74 12.44 -5.33
C VAL A 153 -2.26 11.35 -4.39
N LEU A 154 -3.36 10.70 -4.78
CA LEU A 154 -4.01 9.68 -3.94
C LEU A 154 -3.11 8.45 -3.80
N GLY A 155 -2.45 8.06 -4.91
CA GLY A 155 -1.69 6.83 -5.00
C GLY A 155 -2.58 5.60 -5.08
N TYR A 156 -1.95 4.43 -4.93
CA TYR A 156 -2.62 3.13 -5.05
C TYR A 156 -2.14 2.17 -3.96
N ILE A 157 -2.93 1.11 -3.75
CA ILE A 157 -2.58 0.00 -2.87
C ILE A 157 -2.08 -1.21 -3.67
N ALA A 158 -1.23 -2.02 -3.06
CA ALA A 158 -0.74 -3.26 -3.66
C ALA A 158 -0.50 -4.33 -2.60
N GLU A 159 -0.42 -5.59 -3.03
CA GLU A 159 -0.04 -6.66 -2.13
C GLU A 159 1.37 -6.44 -1.55
N VAL A 160 1.53 -6.80 -0.29
CA VAL A 160 2.83 -6.82 0.39
C VAL A 160 3.72 -7.90 -0.22
N ASN A 161 5.03 -7.65 -0.22
CA ASN A 161 6.01 -8.66 -0.61
C ASN A 161 6.76 -9.17 0.64
N GLN A 162 7.55 -10.22 0.47
CA GLN A 162 8.28 -10.82 1.60
C GLN A 162 9.22 -9.83 2.30
N LYS A 163 9.78 -8.86 1.57
CA LYS A 163 10.63 -7.81 2.15
C LYS A 163 9.84 -6.96 3.16
N VAL A 164 8.67 -6.47 2.76
CA VAL A 164 7.78 -5.69 3.64
C VAL A 164 7.34 -6.50 4.86
N ILE A 165 7.01 -7.79 4.68
CA ILE A 165 6.62 -8.68 5.78
C ILE A 165 7.76 -8.86 6.79
N ASN A 166 8.99 -9.01 6.30
CA ASN A 166 10.16 -9.19 7.17
C ASN A 166 10.49 -7.91 7.95
N GLU A 167 10.30 -6.74 7.34
CA GLU A 167 10.53 -5.43 7.97
C GLU A 167 9.40 -5.05 8.93
N ASN A 168 8.16 -5.44 8.62
CA ASN A 168 6.98 -5.14 9.41
C ASN A 168 6.09 -6.39 9.59
N PRO A 169 6.25 -7.12 10.71
CA PRO A 169 5.47 -8.32 11.02
C PRO A 169 3.96 -8.12 11.16
N TYR A 170 3.46 -6.87 11.17
CA TYR A 170 2.03 -6.59 11.10
C TYR A 170 1.39 -7.16 9.82
N TYR A 171 2.14 -7.17 8.72
CA TYR A 171 1.65 -7.65 7.44
C TYR A 171 1.91 -9.14 7.26
N ILE A 172 0.95 -9.81 6.63
CA ILE A 172 1.06 -11.18 6.18
C ILE A 172 0.83 -11.27 4.66
N SER A 173 1.19 -12.40 4.07
CA SER A 173 0.93 -12.67 2.65
C SER A 173 -0.55 -12.45 2.31
N GLY A 174 -0.82 -11.77 1.18
CA GLY A 174 -2.17 -11.37 0.77
C GLY A 174 -2.66 -10.02 1.33
N ASP A 175 -1.93 -9.38 2.25
CA ASP A 175 -2.32 -8.05 2.73
C ASP A 175 -2.01 -6.96 1.70
N LEU A 176 -2.81 -5.90 1.73
CA LEU A 176 -2.64 -4.72 0.88
C LEU A 176 -2.00 -3.58 1.69
N ILE A 177 -1.05 -2.88 1.06
CA ILE A 177 -0.36 -1.71 1.58
C ILE A 177 -0.40 -0.57 0.55
N GLY A 178 -0.54 0.67 1.01
CA GLY A 178 -0.35 1.88 0.21
C GLY A 178 1.08 1.97 -0.34
N ARG A 179 1.21 2.20 -1.65
CA ARG A 179 2.50 2.19 -2.36
C ARG A 179 2.94 3.54 -2.88
N ALA A 180 2.01 4.47 -3.04
CA ALA A 180 2.30 5.81 -3.53
C ALA A 180 1.37 6.83 -2.88
N GLY A 181 1.69 8.11 -3.04
CA GLY A 181 0.83 9.22 -2.67
C GLY A 181 0.37 9.21 -1.21
N VAL A 182 -0.83 9.74 -0.99
CA VAL A 182 -1.52 9.81 0.31
C VAL A 182 -1.70 8.41 0.92
N GLU A 183 -1.99 7.39 0.11
CA GLU A 183 -2.13 6.00 0.60
C GLU A 183 -0.85 5.50 1.28
N SER A 184 0.31 5.78 0.70
CA SER A 184 1.59 5.36 1.30
C SER A 184 1.97 6.22 2.50
N GLN A 185 1.77 7.54 2.42
CA GLN A 185 2.18 8.46 3.47
C GLN A 185 1.38 8.27 4.76
N TYR A 186 0.08 8.01 4.64
CA TYR A 186 -0.83 7.86 5.77
C TYR A 186 -1.29 6.41 5.97
N GLU A 187 -0.52 5.44 5.49
CA GLU A 187 -0.84 4.00 5.57
C GLU A 187 -1.27 3.58 6.98
N GLU A 188 -0.55 3.99 8.02
CA GLU A 188 -0.85 3.58 9.40
C GLU A 188 -2.18 4.13 9.93
N LEU A 189 -2.54 5.36 9.54
CA LEU A 189 -3.81 5.97 9.90
C LEU A 189 -4.95 5.34 9.10
N LEU A 190 -4.73 5.16 7.79
CA LEU A 190 -5.73 4.66 6.85
C LEU A 190 -6.03 3.17 7.05
N ARG A 191 -5.04 2.34 7.41
CA ARG A 191 -5.22 0.87 7.47
C ARG A 191 -5.99 0.38 8.68
N GLY A 192 -6.05 1.17 9.75
CA GLY A 192 -6.64 0.75 11.03
C GLY A 192 -5.90 -0.43 11.67
N VAL A 193 -6.57 -1.12 12.59
CA VAL A 193 -6.00 -2.25 13.33
C VAL A 193 -6.82 -3.51 13.05
N LYS A 194 -6.13 -4.60 12.66
CA LYS A 194 -6.76 -5.91 12.48
C LYS A 194 -7.30 -6.45 13.80
N GLY A 195 -8.53 -6.94 13.75
CA GLY A 195 -9.06 -7.82 14.77
C GLY A 195 -8.43 -9.19 14.63
N VAL A 196 -8.33 -9.90 15.75
CA VAL A 196 -7.75 -11.24 15.80
C VAL A 196 -8.73 -12.15 16.50
N LYS A 197 -9.04 -13.29 15.88
CA LYS A 197 -9.81 -14.37 16.49
C LYS A 197 -8.94 -15.60 16.62
N HIS A 198 -8.81 -16.11 17.83
CA HIS A 198 -8.06 -17.32 18.13
C HIS A 198 -9.05 -18.49 18.16
N ILE A 199 -8.90 -19.42 17.23
CA ILE A 199 -9.77 -20.60 17.10
C ILE A 199 -9.00 -21.81 17.62
N GLN A 200 -9.53 -22.46 18.64
CA GLN A 200 -8.99 -23.72 19.12
C GLN A 200 -9.32 -24.83 18.11
N LYS A 201 -8.32 -25.67 17.85
CA LYS A 201 -8.41 -26.82 16.97
C LYS A 201 -8.23 -28.12 17.73
N ASP A 202 -8.83 -29.18 17.21
CA ASP A 202 -8.60 -30.54 17.69
C ASP A 202 -7.41 -31.22 16.99
N ARG A 203 -7.10 -32.45 17.41
CA ARG A 203 -6.04 -33.29 16.81
C ARG A 203 -6.25 -33.62 15.33
N PHE A 204 -7.47 -33.45 14.83
CA PHE A 204 -7.84 -33.65 13.42
C PHE A 204 -7.91 -32.31 12.67
N ASN A 205 -7.44 -31.21 13.26
CA ASN A 205 -7.40 -29.85 12.71
C ASN A 205 -8.79 -29.25 12.45
N ARG A 206 -9.83 -29.73 13.13
CA ARG A 206 -11.20 -29.19 13.10
C ARG A 206 -11.33 -28.05 14.10
N ASP A 207 -12.04 -27.00 13.70
CA ASP A 207 -12.31 -25.83 14.53
C ASP A 207 -13.33 -26.24 15.63
N ILE A 208 -12.94 -26.20 16.91
CA ILE A 208 -13.78 -26.62 18.06
C ILE A 208 -14.38 -25.43 18.84
N GLY A 209 -13.98 -24.20 18.51
CA GLY A 209 -14.54 -22.97 19.07
C GLY A 209 -13.47 -21.91 19.37
N PRO A 210 -13.84 -20.80 20.02
CA PRO A 210 -12.90 -19.77 20.45
C PRO A 210 -11.89 -20.30 21.47
N TYR A 211 -10.63 -19.91 21.33
CA TYR A 211 -9.57 -20.26 22.26
C TYR A 211 -9.76 -19.51 23.59
N LYS A 212 -9.78 -20.26 24.70
CA LYS A 212 -10.07 -19.74 26.06
C LYS A 212 -11.28 -18.79 26.09
N GLU A 213 -12.38 -19.20 25.44
CA GLU A 213 -13.63 -18.44 25.40
C GLU A 213 -13.48 -17.02 24.80
N GLY A 214 -12.45 -16.80 23.97
CA GLY A 214 -12.23 -15.53 23.26
C GLY A 214 -11.55 -14.44 24.09
N ILE A 215 -10.95 -14.76 25.24
CA ILE A 215 -10.23 -13.78 26.09
C ILE A 215 -9.10 -13.06 25.32
N TYR A 216 -8.52 -13.71 24.30
CA TYR A 216 -7.46 -13.14 23.47
C TYR A 216 -7.97 -12.56 22.15
N ASP A 217 -9.28 -12.56 21.92
CA ASP A 217 -9.86 -12.04 20.68
C ASP A 217 -9.91 -10.51 20.74
N THR A 218 -9.54 -9.87 19.64
CA THR A 218 -9.59 -8.41 19.49
C THR A 218 -10.53 -8.06 18.35
N LEU A 219 -11.29 -6.98 18.53
CA LEU A 219 -12.14 -6.44 17.48
C LEU A 219 -11.30 -5.56 16.53
N PRO A 220 -11.62 -5.54 15.23
CA PRO A 220 -10.96 -4.64 14.29
C PRO A 220 -11.32 -3.19 14.58
N GLU A 221 -10.33 -2.30 14.50
CA GLU A 221 -10.52 -0.86 14.58
C GLU A 221 -10.47 -0.25 13.18
N LYS A 222 -11.53 0.46 12.78
CA LYS A 222 -11.61 1.14 11.49
C LYS A 222 -10.44 2.12 11.33
N GLY A 223 -9.88 2.20 10.12
CA GLY A 223 -8.94 3.26 9.76
C GLY A 223 -9.56 4.65 9.94
N LYS A 224 -8.71 5.63 10.23
CA LYS A 224 -9.12 7.03 10.38
C LYS A 224 -9.34 7.65 9.02
N ASP A 225 -10.47 8.29 8.87
CA ASP A 225 -10.78 9.10 7.69
C ASP A 225 -9.88 10.35 7.70
N ILE A 226 -9.43 10.80 6.53
CA ILE A 226 -8.55 11.95 6.39
C ILE A 226 -9.13 12.93 5.38
N THR A 227 -8.89 14.22 5.62
CA THR A 227 -9.19 15.32 4.71
C THR A 227 -7.87 15.89 4.22
N ILE A 228 -7.66 15.91 2.90
CA ILE A 228 -6.47 16.50 2.27
C ILE A 228 -6.77 17.94 1.84
N THR A 229 -5.72 18.74 1.65
CA THR A 229 -5.84 20.16 1.29
C THR A 229 -6.19 20.39 -0.18
N ILE A 230 -6.20 19.33 -0.99
CA ILE A 230 -6.50 19.38 -2.42
C ILE A 230 -7.96 19.79 -2.60
N ASP A 231 -8.17 20.72 -3.52
CA ASP A 231 -9.47 21.09 -4.03
C ASP A 231 -9.79 20.21 -5.23
N ASN A 232 -10.85 19.41 -5.13
CA ASN A 232 -11.19 18.41 -6.14
C ASN A 232 -11.46 19.04 -7.52
N ASP A 233 -12.24 20.13 -7.55
CA ASP A 233 -12.61 20.84 -8.78
C ASP A 233 -11.39 21.47 -9.45
N LEU A 234 -10.51 22.10 -8.68
CA LEU A 234 -9.28 22.69 -9.20
C LEU A 234 -8.34 21.63 -9.79
N GLN A 235 -8.26 20.48 -9.13
CA GLN A 235 -7.44 19.34 -9.54
C GLN A 235 -7.97 18.71 -10.83
N ASP A 236 -9.29 18.51 -10.98
CA ASP A 236 -9.92 18.06 -12.24
C ASP A 236 -9.65 19.05 -13.36
N TYR A 237 -9.95 20.33 -13.12
CA TYR A 237 -9.77 21.40 -14.10
C TYR A 237 -8.33 21.44 -14.64
N GLY A 238 -7.35 21.41 -13.74
CA GLY A 238 -5.94 21.42 -14.15
C GLY A 238 -5.50 20.12 -14.83
N THR A 239 -6.08 18.97 -14.47
CA THR A 239 -5.85 17.70 -15.18
C THR A 239 -6.36 17.79 -16.62
N ARG A 240 -7.57 18.33 -16.83
CA ARG A 240 -8.15 18.55 -18.16
C ARG A 240 -7.34 19.54 -19.00
N LEU A 241 -6.82 20.61 -18.40
CA LEU A 241 -5.91 21.55 -19.08
C LEU A 241 -4.60 20.88 -19.54
N MET A 242 -4.19 19.81 -18.88
CA MET A 242 -2.96 19.06 -19.16
C MET A 242 -3.18 17.83 -20.04
N GLU A 243 -4.40 17.62 -20.55
CA GLU A 243 -4.68 16.55 -21.51
C GLU A 243 -3.77 16.68 -22.75
N ASN A 244 -3.18 15.55 -23.16
CA ASN A 244 -2.19 15.48 -24.24
C ASN A 244 -0.92 16.34 -24.05
N LYS A 245 -0.66 16.82 -22.83
CA LYS A 245 0.56 17.57 -22.45
C LYS A 245 1.45 16.74 -21.53
N ARG A 246 2.67 17.23 -21.33
CA ARG A 246 3.65 16.63 -20.41
C ARG A 246 4.17 17.68 -19.45
N GLY A 247 4.15 17.39 -18.16
CA GLY A 247 4.63 18.28 -17.12
C GLY A 247 3.84 18.11 -15.84
N GLY A 248 3.93 19.10 -14.96
CA GLY A 248 3.11 19.17 -13.76
C GLY A 248 2.67 20.60 -13.47
N ILE A 249 1.61 20.73 -12.68
CA ILE A 249 1.10 22.00 -12.17
C ILE A 249 0.97 21.86 -10.66
N ILE A 250 1.49 22.83 -9.92
CA ILE A 250 1.34 22.93 -8.47
C ILE A 250 0.67 24.26 -8.17
N ALA A 251 -0.48 24.21 -7.52
CA ALA A 251 -1.15 25.38 -6.97
C ALA A 251 -1.13 25.27 -5.45
N LEU A 252 -0.62 26.30 -4.79
CA LEU A 252 -0.53 26.38 -3.33
C LEU A 252 -1.05 27.73 -2.85
N ASP A 253 -1.63 27.74 -1.65
CA ASP A 253 -1.96 28.97 -0.95
C ASP A 253 -0.70 29.50 -0.22
N PRO A 254 -0.15 30.67 -0.61
CA PRO A 254 1.07 31.20 -0.01
C PRO A 254 0.93 31.57 1.47
N GLN A 255 -0.30 31.83 1.96
CA GLN A 255 -0.51 32.23 3.36
C GLN A 255 -0.47 31.04 4.30
N SER A 256 -1.13 29.94 3.92
CA SER A 256 -1.25 28.73 4.75
C SER A 256 -0.20 27.66 4.42
N GLY A 257 0.35 27.69 3.20
CA GLY A 257 1.20 26.62 2.67
C GLY A 257 0.40 25.40 2.18
N GLU A 258 -0.93 25.45 2.20
CA GLU A 258 -1.78 24.36 1.70
C GLU A 258 -1.57 24.12 0.20
N ILE A 259 -1.45 22.85 -0.19
CA ILE A 259 -1.41 22.45 -1.60
C ILE A 259 -2.84 22.26 -2.07
N LEU A 260 -3.28 23.11 -2.98
CA LEU A 260 -4.65 23.12 -3.52
C LEU A 260 -4.78 22.20 -4.74
N ALA A 261 -3.73 22.10 -5.56
CA ALA A 261 -3.68 21.14 -6.65
C ALA A 261 -2.23 20.68 -6.90
N LEU A 262 -2.09 19.39 -7.21
CA LEU A 262 -0.84 18.73 -7.55
C LEU A 262 -1.09 17.82 -8.75
N ILE A 263 -0.95 18.36 -9.96
CA ILE A 263 -1.25 17.67 -11.21
C ILE A 263 0.05 17.19 -11.84
N SER A 264 0.07 15.93 -12.27
CA SER A 264 1.13 15.36 -13.11
C SER A 264 0.49 14.84 -14.39
N ALA A 265 1.08 15.15 -15.54
CA ALA A 265 0.60 14.68 -16.84
C ALA A 265 1.73 14.11 -17.70
N PRO A 266 1.49 13.03 -18.46
CA PRO A 266 0.25 12.25 -18.55
C PRO A 266 -0.05 11.48 -17.25
N THR A 267 -1.35 11.29 -16.95
CA THR A 267 -1.83 10.56 -15.76
C THR A 267 -2.64 9.32 -16.15
N TYR A 268 -3.22 8.63 -15.18
CA TYR A 268 -4.07 7.47 -15.35
C TYR A 268 -5.25 7.51 -14.38
N ASP A 269 -6.32 6.78 -14.72
CA ASP A 269 -7.45 6.55 -13.83
C ASP A 269 -7.03 5.65 -12.65
N PRO A 270 -7.14 6.11 -11.39
CA PRO A 270 -6.73 5.34 -10.22
C PRO A 270 -7.49 4.01 -10.06
N ALA A 271 -8.74 3.91 -10.56
CA ALA A 271 -9.51 2.67 -10.54
C ALA A 271 -8.85 1.54 -11.35
N LYS A 272 -7.98 1.87 -12.32
CA LYS A 272 -7.19 0.86 -13.06
C LYS A 272 -6.24 0.07 -12.16
N LEU A 273 -5.81 0.65 -11.04
CA LEU A 273 -4.93 -0.02 -10.08
C LEU A 273 -5.68 -0.66 -8.91
N VAL A 274 -6.96 -1.00 -9.11
CA VAL A 274 -7.81 -1.78 -8.20
C VAL A 274 -8.25 -3.06 -8.89
N GLY A 275 -8.57 -4.10 -8.12
CA GLY A 275 -9.20 -5.30 -8.66
C GLY A 275 -8.24 -6.31 -9.27
N ARG A 276 -8.83 -7.35 -9.89
CA ARG A 276 -8.12 -8.45 -10.55
C ARG A 276 -7.21 -7.99 -11.71
N SER A 277 -7.61 -6.93 -12.41
CA SER A 277 -6.87 -6.39 -13.57
C SER A 277 -5.69 -5.50 -13.17
N ARG A 278 -5.57 -5.15 -11.88
CA ARG A 278 -4.55 -4.25 -11.34
C ARG A 278 -3.13 -4.59 -11.81
N SER A 279 -2.71 -5.85 -11.71
CA SER A 279 -1.35 -6.24 -12.06
C SER A 279 -1.04 -6.10 -13.55
N ARG A 280 -2.02 -6.38 -14.42
CA ARG A 280 -1.90 -6.18 -15.87
C ARG A 280 -1.84 -4.68 -16.18
N ASN A 281 -2.80 -3.92 -15.67
CA ASN A 281 -2.89 -2.47 -15.86
C ASN A 281 -1.63 -1.76 -15.36
N TYR A 282 -1.11 -2.15 -14.19
CA TYR A 282 0.14 -1.62 -13.65
C TYR A 282 1.30 -1.86 -14.60
N TRP A 283 1.40 -3.07 -15.17
CA TRP A 283 2.49 -3.41 -16.07
C TRP A 283 2.41 -2.61 -17.39
N GLU A 284 1.22 -2.43 -17.94
CA GLU A 284 0.99 -1.54 -19.09
C GLU A 284 1.42 -0.10 -18.80
N LEU A 285 0.98 0.46 -17.67
CA LEU A 285 1.36 1.82 -17.25
C LEU A 285 2.87 1.96 -16.95
N TYR A 286 3.50 0.92 -16.40
CA TYR A 286 4.91 0.91 -16.07
C TYR A 286 5.82 0.78 -17.29
N THR A 287 5.40 -0.01 -18.29
CA THR A 287 6.17 -0.25 -19.52
C THR A 287 6.03 0.89 -20.54
N ASP A 288 5.06 1.79 -20.35
CA ASP A 288 4.93 2.99 -21.18
C ASP A 288 6.12 3.95 -20.97
N SER A 289 7.14 3.76 -21.79
CA SER A 289 8.37 4.56 -21.79
C SER A 289 8.16 6.00 -22.29
N ILE A 290 7.04 6.26 -22.97
CA ILE A 290 6.73 7.52 -23.65
C ILE A 290 5.95 8.44 -22.70
N ALA A 291 4.80 7.98 -22.22
CA ALA A 291 3.93 8.76 -21.34
C ALA A 291 4.37 8.68 -19.87
N LYS A 292 4.96 7.57 -19.41
CA LYS A 292 5.36 7.35 -18.00
C LYS A 292 4.31 7.86 -16.99
N PRO A 293 3.07 7.34 -17.01
CA PRO A 293 1.96 7.87 -16.22
C PRO A 293 2.10 7.60 -14.71
N LEU A 294 2.88 6.60 -14.30
CA LEU A 294 3.19 6.33 -12.89
C LEU A 294 4.21 7.30 -12.28
N TYR A 295 4.87 8.12 -13.10
CA TYR A 295 5.92 9.03 -12.65
C TYR A 295 5.32 10.40 -12.30
N ASP A 296 5.44 10.78 -11.03
CA ASP A 296 5.01 12.09 -10.55
C ASP A 296 5.99 13.18 -10.99
N ARG A 297 5.60 13.95 -12.01
CA ARG A 297 6.41 15.05 -12.53
C ARG A 297 6.31 16.33 -11.72
N GLY A 298 5.27 16.48 -10.91
CA GLY A 298 5.16 17.63 -10.01
C GLY A 298 6.22 17.58 -8.92
N LEU A 299 6.48 16.39 -8.39
CA LEU A 299 7.38 16.22 -7.25
C LEU A 299 8.77 15.68 -7.61
N LEU A 300 8.87 14.78 -8.60
CA LEU A 300 10.12 14.03 -8.83
C LEU A 300 10.88 14.49 -10.07
N ALA A 301 10.28 15.30 -10.94
CA ALA A 301 10.93 15.71 -12.18
C ALA A 301 11.86 16.89 -11.96
N GLU A 302 13.11 16.71 -12.35
CA GLU A 302 14.14 17.74 -12.32
C GLU A 302 14.22 18.40 -13.69
N TYR A 303 13.78 19.66 -13.76
CA TYR A 303 13.86 20.49 -14.96
C TYR A 303 14.83 21.65 -14.72
N PRO A 304 15.58 22.08 -15.75
CA PRO A 304 16.28 23.36 -15.68
C PRO A 304 15.27 24.48 -15.37
N PRO A 305 15.42 25.22 -14.25
CA PRO A 305 14.37 26.12 -13.77
C PRO A 305 14.19 27.37 -14.64
N GLY A 306 15.13 27.64 -15.55
CA GLY A 306 15.02 28.70 -16.55
C GLY A 306 14.94 30.10 -15.95
N SER A 307 14.25 31.00 -16.67
CA SER A 307 14.08 32.40 -16.24
C SER A 307 13.38 32.59 -14.90
N PRO A 308 12.42 31.74 -14.45
CA PRO A 308 11.88 31.83 -13.09
C PRO A 308 12.96 31.90 -11.99
N PHE A 309 14.08 31.19 -12.13
CA PHE A 309 15.16 31.21 -11.14
C PHE A 309 15.85 32.58 -11.00
N LYS A 310 15.72 33.46 -12.00
CA LYS A 310 16.33 34.80 -11.98
C LYS A 310 15.74 35.68 -10.88
N THR A 311 14.50 35.44 -10.45
CA THR A 311 13.89 36.19 -9.34
C THR A 311 14.65 35.93 -8.04
N LEU A 312 15.02 34.68 -7.77
CA LEU A 312 15.84 34.31 -6.63
C LEU A 312 17.24 34.95 -6.71
N ASN A 313 17.88 34.90 -7.88
CA ASN A 313 19.18 35.56 -8.09
C ASN A 313 19.12 37.07 -7.87
N ALA A 314 18.03 37.72 -8.31
CA ALA A 314 17.82 39.15 -8.10
C ALA A 314 17.71 39.48 -6.61
N LEU A 315 16.96 38.69 -5.83
CA LEU A 315 16.85 38.84 -4.39
C LEU A 315 18.20 38.64 -3.67
N ILE A 316 19.00 37.65 -4.10
CA ILE A 316 20.36 37.45 -3.60
C ILE A 316 21.23 38.68 -3.90
N GLY A 317 21.16 39.20 -5.12
CA GLY A 317 21.93 40.39 -5.50
C GLY A 317 21.61 41.62 -4.65
N LEU A 318 20.33 41.84 -4.34
CA LEU A 318 19.87 42.90 -3.44
C LEU A 318 20.36 42.65 -2.00
N GLN A 319 20.27 41.41 -1.51
CA GLN A 319 20.67 41.05 -0.15
C GLN A 319 22.19 41.18 0.08
N GLU A 320 22.98 40.81 -0.92
CA GLU A 320 24.45 40.92 -0.88
C GLU A 320 24.95 42.35 -1.18
N GLY A 321 24.05 43.29 -1.52
CA GLY A 321 24.39 44.68 -1.83
C GLY A 321 25.21 44.84 -3.12
N VAL A 322 25.10 43.89 -4.05
CA VAL A 322 25.82 43.93 -5.35
C VAL A 322 25.05 44.74 -6.39
N VAL A 323 23.73 44.88 -6.19
CA VAL A 323 22.81 45.69 -7.00
C VAL A 323 21.75 46.33 -6.10
N ASP A 324 21.26 47.51 -6.48
CA ASP A 324 20.17 48.24 -5.82
C ASP A 324 18.90 48.30 -6.70
N THR A 325 17.78 48.71 -6.11
CA THR A 325 16.51 48.84 -6.86
C THR A 325 16.50 49.96 -7.89
N ASP A 326 17.38 50.96 -7.72
CA ASP A 326 17.50 52.13 -8.60
C ASP A 326 18.53 51.91 -9.74
N ASP A 327 19.24 50.79 -9.72
CA ASP A 327 20.23 50.47 -10.75
C ASP A 327 19.59 50.21 -12.10
N SER A 328 20.27 50.68 -13.15
CA SER A 328 19.87 50.44 -14.54
C SER A 328 21.02 49.88 -15.37
N PHE A 329 20.74 48.83 -16.13
CA PHE A 329 21.73 48.11 -16.92
C PHE A 329 21.39 48.18 -18.41
N SER A 330 22.29 48.74 -19.21
CA SER A 330 22.18 48.68 -20.66
C SER A 330 22.46 47.27 -21.17
N CYS A 331 21.57 46.69 -21.97
CA CYS A 331 21.75 45.36 -22.54
C CYS A 331 21.73 45.40 -24.07
N ASN A 332 22.83 44.97 -24.70
CA ASN A 332 22.98 44.86 -26.16
C ASN A 332 22.70 43.42 -26.64
N HIS A 333 21.56 42.86 -26.21
CA HIS A 333 21.12 41.48 -26.49
C HIS A 333 22.13 40.39 -26.09
N GLY A 334 22.83 40.59 -24.97
CA GLY A 334 23.80 39.63 -24.43
C GLY A 334 25.10 40.27 -23.97
N TYR A 335 25.97 39.45 -23.37
CA TYR A 335 27.31 39.86 -22.95
C TYR A 335 28.37 38.88 -23.42
N ALA A 336 29.58 39.38 -23.69
CA ALA A 336 30.73 38.57 -24.02
C ALA A 336 31.41 38.12 -22.73
N TYR A 337 31.65 36.82 -22.57
CA TYR A 337 32.27 36.25 -21.35
C TYR A 337 33.62 35.56 -21.63
N GLY A 338 34.08 35.61 -22.88
CA GLY A 338 35.36 35.06 -23.29
C GLY A 338 35.63 35.34 -24.77
N ARG A 339 36.85 35.06 -25.22
CA ARG A 339 37.26 35.31 -26.60
C ARG A 339 36.38 34.52 -27.57
N GLY A 340 35.60 35.24 -28.39
CA GLY A 340 34.68 34.65 -29.36
C GLY A 340 33.42 34.00 -28.78
N ARG A 341 33.11 34.19 -27.49
CA ARG A 341 31.93 33.61 -26.83
C ARG A 341 31.00 34.69 -26.30
N LYS A 342 29.76 34.68 -26.79
CA LYS A 342 28.67 35.59 -26.37
C LYS A 342 27.55 34.77 -25.75
N LEU A 343 27.11 35.15 -24.55
CA LEU A 343 25.85 34.68 -24.00
C LEU A 343 24.74 35.62 -24.51
N GLY A 344 23.82 35.08 -25.31
CA GLY A 344 22.72 35.86 -25.88
C GLY A 344 21.59 36.08 -24.88
N CYS A 345 20.86 37.18 -25.06
CA CYS A 345 19.59 37.43 -24.35
C CYS A 345 18.41 37.31 -25.31
N HIS A 346 17.23 36.96 -24.78
CA HIS A 346 15.97 37.09 -25.51
C HIS A 346 15.65 38.56 -25.81
N ALA A 347 14.68 38.85 -26.68
CA ALA A 347 14.29 40.22 -26.99
C ALA A 347 13.66 40.92 -25.76
N HIS A 348 14.12 42.13 -25.46
CA HIS A 348 13.64 42.98 -24.36
C HIS A 348 14.01 44.43 -24.62
N LYS A 349 13.37 45.36 -23.90
CA LYS A 349 13.73 46.79 -23.92
C LYS A 349 14.97 47.03 -23.05
N SER A 350 15.79 48.00 -23.44
CA SER A 350 16.97 48.46 -22.70
C SER A 350 16.87 49.97 -22.50
N PRO A 351 17.30 50.53 -21.36
CA PRO A 351 17.92 49.85 -20.21
C PRO A 351 16.94 48.98 -19.40
N LEU A 352 17.48 48.00 -18.67
CA LEU A 352 16.74 47.15 -17.73
C LEU A 352 16.88 47.68 -16.30
N SER A 353 15.79 47.65 -15.52
CA SER A 353 15.75 47.99 -14.10
C SER A 353 15.25 46.81 -13.26
N MET A 354 15.56 46.80 -11.97
CA MET A 354 15.12 45.75 -11.02
C MET A 354 13.62 45.83 -10.75
N ILE A 355 13.08 47.04 -10.67
CA ILE A 355 11.64 47.29 -10.58
C ILE A 355 11.17 47.75 -11.97
N PRO A 356 10.31 46.97 -12.66
CA PRO A 356 9.69 47.46 -13.89
C PRO A 356 8.74 48.60 -13.53
N GLY A 357 8.96 49.76 -14.15
CA GLY A 357 8.08 50.94 -14.04
C GLY A 357 6.82 50.83 -14.87
#